data_AF-A0A6B2RNW6-F1
#
_entry.id   AF-A0A6B2RNW6-F1
#
_cell.length_a   1.000
_cell.length_b   1.000
_cell.length_c   1.000
_cell.angle_alpha   90.00
_cell.angle_beta   90.00
_cell.angle_gamma   90.00
#
_symmetry.space_group_name_H-M   'P 1'
#
loop_
_entity.id
_entity.type
_entity.pdbx_description
1 polymer ?
#
loop_
_entity_poly.entity_id
_entity_poly.type
_entity_poly.pdbx_seq_one_letter_code
_entity_poly.pdbx_strand_id
1 'polypeptide(L)'
;PSRERRDRSWFSVRFVGEGGGRRVCTEVSGGDPGYDETAKILGESALSLAFDELPALAGQLTPAVAMGPVLRARLLRAGLRFRVAARRPLTNGGPTATG
;
A
#
# COMPACT_ATOMS: atom_id res chain seq x y z
N PRO A 1 -4.82 -22.82 9.35
CA PRO A 1 -4.34 -22.21 10.62
C PRO A 1 -5.54 -22.01 11.57
N SER A 2 -5.37 -22.11 12.90
CA SER A 2 -6.46 -21.85 13.84
C SER A 2 -6.79 -20.36 13.91
N ARG A 3 -8.00 -20.00 14.39
CA ARG A 3 -8.41 -18.60 14.58
C ARG A 3 -7.42 -17.82 15.42
N GLU A 4 -7.02 -18.40 16.56
CA GLU A 4 -6.05 -17.81 17.49
C GLU A 4 -4.64 -17.63 16.89
N ARG A 5 -4.28 -18.41 15.87
CA ARG A 5 -3.02 -18.20 15.12
C ARG A 5 -3.15 -17.03 14.15
N ARG A 6 -4.28 -16.90 13.43
CA ARG A 6 -4.54 -15.76 12.55
C ARG A 6 -4.60 -14.44 13.31
N ASP A 7 -5.26 -14.44 14.48
CA ASP A 7 -5.40 -13.24 15.33
C ASP A 7 -4.03 -12.72 15.84
N ARG A 8 -2.97 -13.55 15.83
CA ARG A 8 -1.60 -13.17 16.23
C ARG A 8 -0.66 -12.90 15.05
N SER A 9 -1.07 -13.23 13.83
CA SER A 9 -0.30 -12.96 12.63
C SER A 9 -0.44 -11.48 12.24
N TRP A 10 0.64 -10.93 11.69
CA TRP A 10 0.65 -9.58 11.12
C TRP A 10 1.52 -9.57 9.86
N PHE A 11 1.29 -8.58 9.00
CA PHE A 11 2.16 -8.32 7.86
C PHE A 11 2.59 -6.85 7.81
N SER A 12 3.76 -6.61 7.23
CA SER A 12 4.21 -5.27 6.84
C SER A 12 4.98 -5.35 5.53
N VAL A 13 4.63 -4.49 4.58
CA VAL A 13 5.34 -4.31 3.32
C VAL A 13 5.82 -2.88 3.24
N ARG A 14 7.10 -2.69 2.90
CA ARG A 14 7.69 -1.36 2.68
C ARG A 14 7.98 -1.13 1.21
N PHE A 15 7.45 -0.04 0.69
CA PHE A 15 7.74 0.44 -0.66
C PHE A 15 8.72 1.61 -0.55
N VAL A 16 9.87 1.48 -1.19
CA VAL A 16 10.88 2.52 -1.25
C VAL A 16 10.89 3.09 -2.66
N GLY A 17 10.60 4.38 -2.78
CA GLY A 17 10.58 5.11 -4.05
C GLY A 17 11.49 6.32 -4.01
N GLU A 18 12.03 6.67 -5.17
CA GLU A 18 12.88 7.84 -5.36
C GLU A 18 12.31 8.70 -6.48
N GLY A 19 12.31 10.02 -6.29
CA GLY A 19 11.76 10.96 -7.27
C GLY A 19 11.80 12.41 -6.78
N GLY A 20 12.04 13.35 -7.70
CA GLY A 20 12.13 14.78 -7.39
C GLY A 20 13.16 15.10 -6.30
N GLY A 21 14.36 14.48 -6.40
CA GLY A 21 15.47 14.70 -5.46
C GLY A 21 15.27 14.09 -4.05
N ARG A 22 14.25 13.25 -3.85
CA ARG A 22 13.89 12.69 -2.55
C ARG A 22 13.71 11.19 -2.61
N ARG A 23 14.03 10.53 -1.50
CA ARG A 23 13.67 9.14 -1.21
C ARG A 23 12.53 9.10 -0.21
N VAL A 24 11.53 8.28 -0.50
CA VAL A 24 10.36 8.07 0.35
C VAL A 24 10.20 6.58 0.62
N CYS A 25 10.04 6.23 1.89
CA CYS A 25 9.66 4.88 2.30
C CYS A 25 8.22 4.93 2.82
N THR A 26 7.34 4.13 2.23
CA THR A 26 5.96 3.95 2.70
C THR A 26 5.79 2.54 3.20
N GLU A 27 4.89 2.35 4.16
CA GLU A 27 4.60 1.06 4.77
C GLU A 27 3.09 0.79 4.72
N VAL A 28 2.75 -0.44 4.33
CA VAL A 28 1.40 -0.99 4.38
C VAL A 28 1.40 -2.16 5.35
N SER A 29 0.49 -2.18 6.31
CA SER A 29 0.44 -3.23 7.34
C SER A 29 -1.00 -3.62 7.69
N GLY A 30 -1.18 -4.85 8.14
CA GLY A 30 -2.46 -5.41 8.59
C GLY A 30 -2.27 -6.65 9.45
N GLY A 31 -3.35 -7.41 9.65
CA GLY A 31 -3.35 -8.69 10.38
C GLY A 31 -2.76 -9.85 9.57
N ASP A 32 -3.40 -11.02 9.62
CA ASP A 32 -2.92 -12.20 8.90
C ASP A 32 -2.93 -12.00 7.37
N PRO A 33 -1.77 -12.09 6.68
CA PRO A 33 -1.71 -11.87 5.24
C PRO A 33 -2.36 -13.00 4.43
N GLY A 34 -2.44 -14.21 5.00
CA GLY A 34 -2.79 -15.43 4.26
C GLY A 34 -4.29 -15.54 3.97
N TYR A 35 -5.14 -15.12 4.90
CA TYR A 35 -6.59 -15.25 4.75
C TYR A 35 -7.33 -13.93 4.94
N ASP A 36 -7.14 -13.26 6.07
CA ASP A 36 -8.07 -12.20 6.45
C ASP A 36 -7.80 -10.91 5.67
N GLU A 37 -6.55 -10.52 5.51
CA GLU A 37 -6.19 -9.28 4.81
C GLU A 37 -6.33 -9.40 3.29
N THR A 38 -5.97 -10.55 2.72
CA THR A 38 -6.17 -10.81 1.29
C THR A 38 -7.66 -10.84 0.93
N ALA A 39 -8.49 -11.49 1.76
CA ALA A 39 -9.95 -11.50 1.55
C ALA A 39 -10.55 -10.11 1.65
N LYS A 40 -10.12 -9.28 2.61
CA LYS A 40 -10.53 -7.87 2.70
C LYS A 40 -10.13 -7.08 1.45
N ILE A 41 -8.90 -7.24 0.96
CA ILE A 41 -8.43 -6.55 -0.25
C ILE A 41 -9.30 -6.91 -1.45
N LEU A 42 -9.60 -8.20 -1.64
CA LEU A 42 -10.46 -8.65 -2.73
C LEU A 42 -11.89 -8.14 -2.58
N GLY A 43 -12.48 -8.25 -1.38
CA GLY A 43 -13.83 -7.80 -1.10
C GLY A 43 -14.01 -6.29 -1.30
N GLU A 44 -13.11 -5.47 -0.75
CA GLU A 44 -13.16 -4.02 -0.93
C GLU A 44 -12.88 -3.60 -2.38
N SER A 45 -12.11 -4.38 -3.14
CA SER A 45 -11.94 -4.17 -4.58
C SER A 45 -13.26 -4.39 -5.33
N ALA A 46 -13.95 -5.50 -5.05
CA ALA A 46 -15.26 -5.77 -5.65
C ALA A 46 -16.29 -4.69 -5.29
N LEU A 47 -16.33 -4.25 -4.03
CA LEU A 47 -17.20 -3.16 -3.60
C LEU A 47 -16.86 -1.83 -4.28
N SER A 48 -15.57 -1.56 -4.52
CA SER A 48 -15.15 -0.36 -5.25
C SER A 48 -15.70 -0.36 -6.68
N LEU A 49 -15.56 -1.50 -7.38
CA LEU A 49 -16.03 -1.65 -8.76
C LEU A 49 -17.56 -1.56 -8.87
N ALA A 50 -18.28 -2.05 -7.88
CA ALA A 50 -19.74 -2.11 -7.91
C ALA A 50 -20.42 -0.80 -7.49
N PHE A 51 -19.82 -0.03 -6.58
CA PHE A 51 -20.55 1.01 -5.84
C PHE A 51 -19.91 2.40 -5.84
N ASP A 52 -18.69 2.56 -6.36
CA ASP A 52 -18.02 3.86 -6.35
C ASP A 52 -17.90 4.47 -7.75
N GLU A 53 -17.75 5.79 -7.79
CA GLU A 53 -17.38 6.50 -9.02
C GLU A 53 -15.91 6.24 -9.34
N LEU A 54 -15.67 5.62 -10.49
CA LEU A 54 -14.34 5.25 -10.97
C LEU A 54 -14.04 5.90 -12.33
N PRO A 55 -12.76 6.08 -12.68
CA PRO A 55 -12.38 6.55 -14.01
C PRO A 55 -12.99 5.68 -15.12
N ALA A 56 -13.44 6.31 -16.22
CA ALA A 56 -13.96 5.61 -17.39
C ALA A 56 -12.83 4.95 -18.21
N LEU A 57 -12.17 3.96 -17.62
CA LEU A 57 -11.07 3.19 -18.18
C LEU A 57 -11.49 1.73 -18.34
N ALA A 58 -11.00 1.06 -19.39
CA ALA A 58 -11.30 -0.33 -19.69
C ALA A 58 -10.03 -1.12 -20.01
N GLY A 59 -10.12 -2.45 -19.90
CA GLY A 59 -9.02 -3.39 -20.15
C GLY A 59 -8.55 -4.12 -18.89
N GLN A 60 -7.36 -4.71 -18.96
CA GLN A 60 -6.72 -5.39 -17.83
C GLN A 60 -5.94 -4.38 -17.00
N LEU A 61 -6.65 -3.70 -16.10
CA LEU A 61 -6.08 -2.63 -15.28
C LEU A 61 -5.56 -3.17 -13.95
N THR A 62 -4.52 -2.53 -13.42
CA THR A 62 -4.12 -2.77 -12.04
C THR A 62 -5.11 -2.08 -11.08
N PRO A 63 -5.26 -2.58 -9.84
CA PRO A 63 -6.12 -1.95 -8.84
C PRO A 63 -5.79 -0.47 -8.58
N ALA A 64 -4.51 -0.12 -8.65
CA ALA A 64 -4.05 1.25 -8.47
C ALA A 64 -4.57 2.20 -9.57
N VAL A 65 -4.64 1.72 -10.81
CA VAL A 65 -5.16 2.48 -11.96
C VAL A 65 -6.69 2.52 -11.96
N ALA A 66 -7.33 1.38 -11.68
CA ALA A 66 -8.78 1.27 -11.75
C ALA A 66 -9.50 1.95 -10.57
N MET A 67 -8.95 1.83 -9.36
CA MET A 67 -9.65 2.22 -8.12
C MET A 67 -8.83 3.16 -7.23
N GLY A 68 -7.49 3.03 -7.24
CA GLY A 68 -6.55 3.95 -6.62
C GLY A 68 -6.99 4.53 -5.25
N PRO A 69 -7.30 5.84 -5.16
CA PRO A 69 -7.72 6.47 -3.90
C PRO A 69 -8.97 5.86 -3.24
N VAL A 70 -9.94 5.40 -4.05
CA VAL A 70 -11.22 4.85 -3.57
C VAL A 70 -10.98 3.55 -2.82
N LEU A 71 -10.26 2.61 -3.45
CA LEU A 71 -9.89 1.34 -2.82
C LEU A 71 -9.05 1.60 -1.56
N ARG A 72 -8.08 2.52 -1.61
CA ARG A 72 -7.28 2.86 -0.43
C ARG A 72 -8.15 3.35 0.74
N ALA A 73 -9.16 4.18 0.48
CA ALA A 73 -10.06 4.68 1.51
C ALA A 73 -10.88 3.55 2.16
N ARG A 74 -11.37 2.60 1.36
CA ARG A 74 -12.04 1.39 1.85
C ARG A 74 -11.15 0.53 2.73
N LEU A 75 -9.92 0.26 2.28
CA LEU A 75 -8.97 -0.57 3.03
C LEU A 75 -8.59 0.06 4.37
N LEU A 76 -8.45 1.39 4.43
CA LEU A 76 -8.27 2.10 5.70
C LEU A 76 -9.45 1.87 6.66
N ARG A 77 -10.69 1.92 6.17
CA ARG A 77 -11.89 1.61 6.98
C ARG A 77 -11.96 0.14 7.39
N ALA A 78 -11.46 -0.77 6.56
CA ALA A 78 -11.38 -2.20 6.83
C ALA A 78 -10.20 -2.59 7.77
N GLY A 79 -9.44 -1.61 8.26
CA GLY A 79 -8.40 -1.78 9.28
C GLY A 79 -6.98 -1.94 8.76
N LEU A 80 -6.75 -1.86 7.44
CA LEU A 80 -5.39 -1.79 6.90
C LEU A 80 -4.78 -0.43 7.20
N ARG A 81 -3.48 -0.39 7.43
CA ARG A 81 -2.75 0.86 7.69
C ARG A 81 -1.82 1.19 6.53
N PHE A 82 -1.86 2.43 6.08
CA PHE A 82 -0.96 3.00 5.09
C PHE A 82 -0.26 4.22 5.70
N ARG A 83 1.07 4.22 5.77
CA ARG A 83 1.83 5.35 6.32
C ARG A 83 3.10 5.65 5.54
N VAL A 84 3.57 6.88 5.66
CA VAL A 84 4.94 7.25 5.27
C VAL A 84 5.86 6.92 6.44
N ALA A 85 6.77 5.97 6.24
CA ALA A 85 7.73 5.55 7.27
C ALA A 85 8.96 6.44 7.32
N ALA A 86 9.40 6.99 6.19
CA ALA A 86 10.50 7.97 6.14
C ALA A 86 10.44 8.84 4.87
N ARG A 87 10.97 10.06 4.96
CA ARG A 87 11.29 10.94 3.82
C ARG A 87 12.68 11.51 4.02
N ARG A 88 13.55 11.41 3.01
CA ARG A 88 14.93 11.91 3.07
C ARG A 88 15.32 12.56 1.74
N PRO A 89 16.12 13.63 1.72
CA PRO A 89 16.80 14.09 0.51
C PRO A 89 17.66 12.96 -0.08
N LEU A 90 17.80 12.90 -1.40
CA LEU A 90 18.85 12.11 -2.03
C LEU A 90 20.17 12.84 -1.81
N THR A 91 20.99 12.37 -0.88
CA THR A 91 22.35 12.90 -0.71
C THR A 91 23.17 12.47 -1.92
N ASN A 92 23.60 13.44 -2.75
CA ASN A 92 24.63 13.21 -3.75
C ASN A 92 25.95 12.90 -3.02
N GLY A 93 26.21 11.62 -2.76
CA GLY A 93 27.49 11.16 -2.23
C GLY A 93 28.56 11.21 -3.32
N GLY A 94 29.18 12.38 -3.51
CA GLY A 94 30.50 12.49 -4.12
C GLY A 94 31.53 12.74 -3.01
N PRO A 95 32.73 12.13 -3.04
CA PRO A 95 33.75 12.41 -2.04
C PRO A 95 34.15 13.88 -2.13
N THR A 96 34.08 14.60 -1.02
CA THR A 96 34.81 15.86 -0.85
C THR A 96 36.29 15.53 -0.96
N ALA A 97 36.87 15.75 -2.13
CA ALA A 97 38.30 15.85 -2.30
C ALA A 97 38.76 17.13 -1.59
N THR A 98 39.24 16.97 -0.36
CA THR A 98 40.05 17.99 0.31
C THR A 98 41.47 17.81 -0.21
N GLY A 99 41.98 18.87 -0.84
CA GLY A 99 43.36 18.97 -1.32
C GLY A 99 44.37 19.30 -0.23
#